data_AF-A0A924K0X5-F1
#
_entry.id   AF-A0A924K0X5-F1
#
_cell.length_a   1.000
_cell.length_b   1.000
_cell.length_c   1.000
_cell.angle_alpha   90.00
_cell.angle_beta   90.00
_cell.angle_gamma   90.00
#
_symmetry.space_group_name_H-M   'P 1'
#
loop_
_entity.id
_entity.type
_entity.pdbx_description
1 polymer ?
#
loop_
_entity_poly.entity_id
_entity_poly.type
_entity_poly.pdbx_seq_one_letter_code
_entity_poly.pdbx_strand_id
1 'polypeptide(L)'
;MTDFQRAPTIFSWAIAEELAVAHMKSIGFSDARRSSAGPDGGIDVRSSNAVAQVKSRANPVGSSDVQRLRGSAHGIEHALFYSRSGYSIHALRFADESGVSLFRYDEMNRVVGVNEAGIRLCGNTWDSYFEAEAEAEAEAEAEAEAEAEAEAELFSEPIEDRTFSPITGNRVFSEEQLHRLGGFMVGKSVCGPFGFIEDPAQMRRDVLELKLLACVEANGELLLPGYQFGTCYAYLPHMREVLMNLDPQMNDGWGDALWLASNPSWLSKGRSIHEAMRLGVQVDVILTRASERYSNRLRQDGVVGA
;
A
#
# COMPACT_ATOMS: atom_id res chain seq x y z
N MET A 1 -12.27 24.09 -21.54
CA MET A 1 -12.49 23.78 -20.11
C MET A 1 -11.78 22.49 -19.84
N THR A 2 -10.77 22.58 -18.99
CA THR A 2 -9.58 21.74 -18.92
C THR A 2 -9.86 20.38 -18.28
N ASP A 3 -9.39 19.39 -19.02
CA ASP A 3 -9.35 17.95 -18.75
C ASP A 3 -8.45 17.68 -17.53
N PHE A 4 -9.05 17.37 -16.37
CA PHE A 4 -8.31 16.78 -15.24
C PHE A 4 -8.04 15.32 -15.59
N GLN A 5 -7.00 15.11 -16.40
CA GLN A 5 -6.44 13.80 -16.66
C GLN A 5 -6.12 13.14 -15.32
N ARG A 6 -6.73 11.97 -15.09
CA ARG A 6 -6.29 10.95 -14.13
C ARG A 6 -4.76 10.88 -14.11
N ALA A 7 -4.13 11.10 -12.95
CA ALA A 7 -2.75 10.69 -12.76
C ALA A 7 -2.69 9.16 -12.96
N PRO A 8 -1.95 8.67 -13.97
CA PRO A 8 -1.91 7.25 -14.24
C PRO A 8 -0.97 6.57 -13.25
N THR A 9 -1.39 5.45 -12.64
CA THR A 9 -0.49 4.54 -11.93
C THR A 9 0.37 3.83 -12.98
N ILE A 10 1.63 4.26 -13.14
CA ILE A 10 2.54 3.70 -14.14
C ILE A 10 3.89 3.34 -13.50
N PHE A 11 4.08 2.09 -13.08
CA PHE A 11 5.43 1.55 -12.81
C PHE A 11 6.12 1.13 -14.12
N SER A 12 6.32 2.10 -15.01
CA SER A 12 7.25 1.95 -16.13
C SER A 12 8.55 2.66 -15.78
N TRP A 13 9.67 2.15 -16.29
CA TRP A 13 10.97 2.83 -16.19
C TRP A 13 10.88 4.30 -16.61
N ALA A 14 10.04 4.61 -17.60
CA ALA A 14 9.82 5.98 -18.07
C ALA A 14 9.25 6.93 -17.00
N ILE A 15 8.41 6.46 -16.07
CA ILE A 15 7.86 7.32 -15.00
C ILE A 15 8.89 7.64 -13.95
N ALA A 16 9.76 6.69 -13.60
CA ALA A 16 10.84 6.95 -12.67
C ALA A 16 11.81 8.03 -13.21
N GLU A 17 11.99 8.07 -14.52
CA GLU A 17 12.78 9.13 -15.18
C GLU A 17 12.07 10.48 -15.18
N GLU A 18 10.77 10.52 -15.45
CA GLU A 18 9.99 11.76 -15.34
C GLU A 18 9.98 12.30 -13.90
N LEU A 19 9.89 11.40 -12.91
CA LEU A 19 10.04 11.76 -11.50
C LEU A 19 11.41 12.40 -11.23
N ALA A 20 12.49 11.79 -11.72
CA ALA A 20 13.82 12.34 -11.57
C ALA A 20 13.96 13.71 -12.26
N VAL A 21 13.36 13.92 -13.44
CA VAL A 21 13.31 15.24 -14.09
C VAL A 21 12.59 16.26 -13.21
N ALA A 22 11.40 15.92 -12.72
CA ALA A 22 10.59 16.81 -11.90
C ALA A 22 11.32 17.20 -10.61
N HIS A 23 11.92 16.22 -9.93
CA HIS A 23 12.71 16.45 -8.72
C HIS A 23 13.97 17.28 -8.99
N MET A 24 14.71 17.00 -10.08
CA MET A 24 15.87 17.81 -10.46
C MET A 24 15.48 19.28 -10.67
N LYS A 25 14.32 19.55 -11.30
CA LYS A 25 13.83 20.93 -11.45
C LYS A 25 13.49 21.57 -10.12
N SER A 26 12.84 20.85 -9.19
CA SER A 26 12.45 21.41 -7.89
C SER A 26 13.66 21.77 -7.02
N ILE A 27 14.78 21.05 -7.15
CA ILE A 27 16.02 21.32 -6.41
C ILE A 27 17.00 22.26 -7.15
N GLY A 28 16.54 22.93 -8.21
CA GLY A 28 17.27 24.03 -8.87
C GLY A 28 17.82 23.75 -10.26
N PHE A 29 17.75 22.51 -10.77
CA PHE A 29 18.16 22.16 -12.14
C PHE A 29 17.02 22.39 -13.14
N SER A 30 16.64 23.66 -13.31
CA SER A 30 15.44 24.07 -14.06
C SER A 30 15.35 23.57 -15.52
N ASP A 31 16.49 23.32 -16.17
CA ASP A 31 16.60 22.84 -17.55
C ASP A 31 16.68 21.30 -17.66
N ALA A 32 16.46 20.57 -16.57
CA ALA A 32 16.49 19.12 -16.58
C ALA A 32 15.50 18.53 -17.59
N ARG A 33 15.97 17.54 -18.36
CA ARG A 33 15.20 16.82 -19.38
C ARG A 33 15.70 15.39 -19.49
N ARG A 34 14.81 14.47 -19.89
CA ARG A 34 15.21 13.08 -20.17
C ARG A 34 16.24 13.03 -21.29
N SER A 35 17.18 12.10 -21.16
CA SER A 35 18.08 11.78 -22.26
C SER A 35 17.31 11.03 -23.35
N SER A 36 17.61 11.30 -24.61
CA SER A 36 17.10 10.48 -25.72
C SER A 36 17.68 9.06 -25.60
N ALA A 37 16.91 8.02 -25.91
CA ALA A 37 17.41 6.65 -25.91
C ALA A 37 18.59 6.51 -26.90
N GLY A 38 19.82 6.43 -26.36
CA GLY A 38 21.07 6.37 -27.10
C GLY A 38 22.18 5.71 -26.25
N PRO A 39 23.41 5.57 -26.78
CA PRO A 39 24.55 4.95 -26.10
C PRO A 39 25.15 5.84 -24.99
N ASP A 40 24.28 6.46 -24.19
CA ASP A 40 24.56 7.61 -23.33
C ASP A 40 25.27 7.23 -22.01
N GLY A 41 25.84 6.03 -21.94
CA GLY A 41 26.54 5.52 -20.75
C GLY A 41 25.63 5.17 -19.56
N GLY A 42 24.30 5.20 -19.75
CA GLY A 42 23.32 4.98 -18.68
C GLY A 42 22.88 6.25 -17.97
N ILE A 43 22.99 7.41 -18.61
CA ILE A 43 22.40 8.67 -18.13
C ILE A 43 20.96 8.76 -18.63
N ASP A 44 20.04 8.91 -17.69
CA ASP A 44 18.60 8.92 -17.91
C ASP A 44 18.05 10.35 -17.94
N VAL A 45 18.67 11.27 -17.18
CA VAL A 45 18.28 12.69 -17.10
C VAL A 45 19.50 13.60 -17.20
N ARG A 46 19.36 14.72 -17.90
CA ARG A 46 20.43 15.72 -18.10
C ARG A 46 19.93 17.14 -17.87
N SER A 47 20.81 17.97 -17.33
CA SER A 47 20.75 19.42 -17.19
C SER A 47 22.11 19.99 -17.61
N SER A 48 22.22 21.31 -17.79
CA SER A 48 23.49 21.99 -18.09
C SER A 48 24.59 21.69 -17.07
N ASN A 49 24.25 21.56 -15.78
CA ASN A 49 25.22 21.36 -14.69
C ASN A 49 25.02 20.04 -13.91
N ALA A 50 24.07 19.20 -14.32
CA ALA A 50 23.76 17.97 -13.61
C ALA A 50 23.39 16.82 -14.56
N VAL A 51 23.75 15.60 -14.18
CA VAL A 51 23.29 14.37 -14.83
C VAL A 51 22.77 13.39 -13.80
N ALA A 52 21.78 12.60 -14.19
CA ALA A 52 21.24 11.56 -13.34
C ALA A 52 21.05 10.21 -14.01
N GLN A 53 21.12 9.17 -13.19
CA GLN A 53 20.74 7.80 -13.52
C GLN A 53 19.65 7.33 -12.57
N VAL A 54 18.70 6.57 -13.08
CA VAL A 54 17.50 6.10 -12.40
C VAL A 54 17.43 4.58 -12.50
N LYS A 55 17.31 3.92 -11.34
CA LYS A 55 17.21 2.46 -11.25
C LYS A 55 15.95 2.07 -10.47
N SER A 56 15.05 1.36 -11.15
CA SER A 56 13.75 0.92 -10.61
C SER A 56 13.68 -0.58 -10.29
N ARG A 57 14.83 -1.27 -10.22
CA ARG A 57 14.90 -2.72 -9.97
C ARG A 57 14.77 -3.06 -8.48
N ALA A 58 14.36 -4.30 -8.19
CA ALA A 58 14.13 -4.80 -6.83
C ALA A 58 15.41 -4.87 -5.95
N ASN A 59 16.60 -5.03 -6.54
CA ASN A 59 17.85 -5.17 -5.78
C ASN A 59 18.48 -3.81 -5.45
N PRO A 60 19.09 -3.65 -4.25
CA PRO A 60 19.85 -2.45 -3.92
C PRO A 60 20.97 -2.17 -4.93
N VAL A 61 21.24 -0.89 -5.14
CA VAL A 61 22.28 -0.44 -6.07
C VAL A 61 23.68 -0.74 -5.50
N GLY A 62 24.52 -1.33 -6.35
CA GLY A 62 25.91 -1.66 -6.02
C GLY A 62 26.88 -0.51 -6.31
N SER A 63 28.07 -0.56 -5.72
CA SER A 63 29.11 0.46 -5.93
C SER A 63 29.54 0.59 -7.40
N SER A 64 29.51 -0.50 -8.16
CA SER A 64 29.86 -0.51 -9.59
C SER A 64 28.93 0.35 -10.46
N ASP A 65 27.63 0.42 -10.11
CA ASP A 65 26.68 1.27 -10.81
C ASP A 65 26.96 2.75 -10.52
N VAL A 66 27.19 3.10 -9.25
CA VAL A 66 27.50 4.47 -8.84
C VAL A 66 28.83 4.94 -9.45
N GLN A 67 29.84 4.07 -9.50
CA GLN A 67 31.11 4.31 -10.20
C GLN A 67 30.92 4.61 -11.68
N ARG A 68 30.07 3.83 -12.35
CA ARG A 68 29.78 4.01 -13.77
C ARG A 68 29.09 5.35 -14.03
N LEU A 69 28.13 5.75 -13.20
CA LEU A 69 27.52 7.07 -13.29
C LEU A 69 28.58 8.16 -13.13
N ARG A 70 29.44 8.08 -12.12
CA ARG A 70 30.46 9.11 -11.89
C ARG A 70 31.43 9.23 -13.06
N GLY A 71 31.84 8.11 -13.65
CA GLY A 71 32.64 8.11 -14.87
C GLY A 71 31.92 8.76 -16.06
N SER A 72 30.61 8.51 -16.21
CA SER A 72 29.79 9.08 -17.28
C SER A 72 29.51 10.58 -17.08
N ALA A 73 29.56 11.05 -15.83
CA ALA A 73 29.38 12.45 -15.43
C ALA A 73 30.68 13.28 -15.51
N HIS A 74 31.71 12.82 -16.22
CA HIS A 74 32.99 13.52 -16.29
C HIS A 74 32.83 14.96 -16.83
N GLY A 75 33.34 15.94 -16.07
CA GLY A 75 33.21 17.36 -16.41
C GLY A 75 31.86 17.99 -16.04
N ILE A 76 30.93 17.21 -15.48
CA ILE A 76 29.67 17.69 -14.92
C ILE A 76 29.79 17.76 -13.39
N GLU A 77 29.34 18.89 -12.83
CA GLU A 77 29.45 19.19 -11.41
C GLU A 77 28.63 18.23 -10.55
N HIS A 78 27.34 18.06 -10.87
CA HIS A 78 26.45 17.23 -10.06
C HIS A 78 26.12 15.90 -10.76
N ALA A 79 26.45 14.79 -10.09
CA ALA A 79 26.01 13.46 -10.46
C ALA A 79 24.97 12.97 -9.46
N LEU A 80 23.76 12.65 -9.93
CA LEU A 80 22.64 12.24 -9.10
C LEU A 80 22.24 10.80 -9.42
N PHE A 81 22.02 9.97 -8.40
CA PHE A 81 21.52 8.61 -8.58
C PHE A 81 20.17 8.47 -7.88
N TYR A 82 19.18 7.92 -8.59
CA TYR A 82 17.86 7.63 -8.05
C TYR A 82 17.64 6.12 -7.97
N SER A 83 17.25 5.62 -6.80
CA SER A 83 16.97 4.19 -6.58
C SER A 83 15.70 3.99 -5.78
N ARG A 84 14.83 3.08 -6.22
CA ARG A 84 13.67 2.67 -5.42
C ARG A 84 14.09 1.77 -4.24
N SER A 85 14.91 0.77 -4.52
CA SER A 85 15.37 -0.25 -3.55
C SER A 85 16.55 0.17 -2.69
N GLY A 86 16.98 1.43 -2.78
CA GLY A 86 18.11 1.96 -2.01
C GLY A 86 19.47 1.47 -2.51
N TYR A 87 20.46 1.49 -1.60
CA TYR A 87 21.88 1.35 -1.92
C TYR A 87 22.56 0.37 -0.95
N SER A 88 23.53 -0.38 -1.46
CA SER A 88 24.44 -1.15 -0.60
C SER A 88 25.37 -0.21 0.19
N ILE A 89 25.90 -0.68 1.33
CA ILE A 89 26.86 0.07 2.15
C ILE A 89 28.09 0.52 1.33
N HIS A 90 28.54 -0.30 0.38
CA HIS A 90 29.67 0.02 -0.50
C HIS A 90 29.34 1.11 -1.50
N ALA A 91 28.08 1.18 -1.97
CA ALA A 91 27.61 2.25 -2.86
C ALA A 91 27.50 3.58 -2.12
N LEU A 92 26.99 3.58 -0.88
CA LEU A 92 26.94 4.76 -0.02
C LEU A 92 28.33 5.35 0.18
N ARG A 93 29.27 4.53 0.67
CA ARG A 93 30.66 4.97 0.92
C ARG A 93 31.32 5.55 -0.33
N PHE A 94 31.19 4.88 -1.46
CA PHE A 94 31.75 5.38 -2.71
C PHE A 94 31.10 6.70 -3.15
N ALA A 95 29.78 6.85 -2.98
CA ALA A 95 29.07 8.07 -3.34
C ALA A 95 29.54 9.26 -2.49
N ASP A 96 29.76 9.05 -1.20
CA ASP A 96 30.30 10.06 -0.29
C ASP A 96 31.71 10.48 -0.69
N GLU A 97 32.60 9.52 -0.98
CA GLU A 97 33.97 9.78 -1.41
C GLU A 97 34.05 10.50 -2.78
N SER A 98 33.10 10.24 -3.67
CA SER A 98 33.12 10.73 -5.06
C SER A 98 32.17 11.89 -5.34
N GLY A 99 31.44 12.37 -4.33
CA GLY A 99 30.48 13.47 -4.43
C GLY A 99 29.23 13.15 -5.25
N VAL A 100 28.84 11.87 -5.35
CA VAL A 100 27.59 11.48 -6.01
C VAL A 100 26.44 11.67 -5.02
N SER A 101 25.40 12.38 -5.46
CA SER A 101 24.20 12.62 -4.67
C SER A 101 23.23 11.46 -4.83
N LEU A 102 22.92 10.78 -3.74
CA LEU A 102 22.04 9.62 -3.75
C LEU A 102 20.64 10.00 -3.28
N PHE A 103 19.66 9.62 -4.07
CA PHE A 103 18.24 9.80 -3.78
C PHE A 103 17.53 8.46 -3.75
N ARG A 104 16.59 8.33 -2.82
CA ARG A 104 15.63 7.23 -2.80
C ARG A 104 14.25 7.78 -3.12
N TYR A 105 13.48 7.01 -3.86
CA TYR A 105 12.08 7.33 -4.13
C TYR A 105 11.15 6.16 -3.84
N ASP A 106 9.88 6.47 -3.57
CA ASP A 106 8.83 5.48 -3.28
C ASP A 106 7.71 5.48 -4.33
N GLU A 107 6.65 4.73 -4.05
CA GLU A 107 5.48 4.63 -4.93
C GLU A 107 4.58 5.87 -4.93
N MET A 108 4.71 6.71 -3.89
CA MET A 108 3.99 7.97 -3.76
C MET A 108 4.75 9.14 -4.42
N ASN A 109 5.80 8.86 -5.20
CA ASN A 109 6.68 9.86 -5.83
C ASN A 109 7.44 10.75 -4.82
N ARG A 110 7.58 10.30 -3.56
CA ARG A 110 8.44 10.99 -2.60
C ARG A 110 9.88 10.75 -3.00
N VAL A 111 10.72 11.77 -2.87
CA VAL A 111 12.15 11.69 -3.16
C VAL A 111 12.92 12.34 -2.03
N VAL A 112 13.93 11.65 -1.51
CA VAL A 112 14.74 12.18 -0.41
C VAL A 112 16.21 11.89 -0.60
N GLY A 113 17.05 12.75 -0.01
CA GLY A 113 18.50 12.54 0.07
C GLY A 113 18.85 11.36 0.98
N VAL A 114 19.72 10.48 0.52
CA VAL A 114 20.19 9.30 1.27
C VAL A 114 21.56 9.53 1.89
N ASN A 115 22.40 10.36 1.24
CA ASN A 115 23.74 10.65 1.69
C ASN A 115 23.96 12.16 1.81
N GLU A 116 25.07 12.59 2.41
CA GLU A 116 25.31 14.01 2.73
C GLU A 116 25.20 14.93 1.50
N ALA A 117 25.70 14.48 0.34
CA ALA A 117 25.58 15.23 -0.90
C ALA A 117 24.12 15.35 -1.38
N GLY A 118 23.36 14.26 -1.34
CA GLY A 118 21.93 14.26 -1.66
C GLY A 118 21.14 15.18 -0.72
N ILE A 119 21.36 15.07 0.58
CA ILE A 119 20.68 15.88 1.61
C ILE A 119 20.99 17.36 1.42
N ARG A 120 22.25 17.73 1.15
CA ARG A 120 22.61 19.13 0.86
C ARG A 120 21.92 19.70 -0.37
N LEU A 121 21.61 18.88 -1.38
CA LEU A 121 20.94 19.34 -2.59
C LEU A 121 19.42 19.49 -2.43
N CYS A 122 18.75 18.56 -1.75
CA CYS A 122 17.28 18.57 -1.63
C CYS A 122 16.76 19.20 -0.33
N GLY A 123 17.59 19.31 0.70
CA GLY A 123 17.22 19.87 2.00
C GLY A 123 16.29 18.98 2.83
N ASN A 124 15.99 17.75 2.39
CA ASN A 124 15.07 16.84 3.05
C ASN A 124 15.67 15.42 3.22
N THR A 125 15.28 14.75 4.29
CA THR A 125 15.63 13.37 4.65
C THR A 125 14.37 12.54 4.85
N TRP A 126 14.47 11.20 4.80
CA TRP A 126 13.38 10.33 5.23
C TRP A 126 12.87 10.71 6.62
N ASP A 127 13.78 10.99 7.55
CA ASP A 127 13.46 11.37 8.93
C ASP A 127 12.66 12.68 9.01
N SER A 128 13.04 13.72 8.24
CA SER A 128 12.30 15.00 8.21
C SER A 128 10.89 14.85 7.62
N TYR A 129 10.68 13.86 6.76
CA TYR A 129 9.35 13.53 6.25
C TYR A 129 8.54 12.71 7.24
N PHE A 130 9.14 11.73 7.92
CA PHE A 130 8.45 11.00 8.98
C PHE A 130 8.07 11.91 10.15
N GLU A 131 8.90 12.91 10.48
CA GLU A 131 8.58 13.92 11.49
C GLU A 131 7.46 14.86 11.02
N ALA A 132 7.53 15.38 9.78
CA ALA A 132 6.48 16.27 9.25
C ALA A 132 5.16 15.55 8.93
N GLU A 133 5.22 14.28 8.50
CA GLU A 133 4.06 13.42 8.26
C GLU A 133 3.47 12.96 9.58
N ALA A 134 4.27 12.64 10.61
CA ALA A 134 3.77 12.37 11.96
C ALA A 134 3.16 13.61 12.62
N GLU A 135 3.71 14.81 12.40
CA GLU A 135 3.12 16.06 12.89
C GLU A 135 1.80 16.37 12.16
N ALA A 136 1.76 16.24 10.83
CA ALA A 136 0.55 16.47 10.04
C ALA A 136 -0.52 15.39 10.27
N GLU A 137 -0.12 14.13 10.46
CA GLU A 137 -0.99 13.03 10.85
C GLU A 137 -1.50 13.22 12.28
N ALA A 138 -0.67 13.66 13.23
CA ALA A 138 -1.11 13.97 14.59
C ALA A 138 -2.08 15.17 14.62
N GLU A 139 -1.87 16.18 13.78
CA GLU A 139 -2.77 17.33 13.65
C GLU A 139 -4.10 16.92 12.99
N ALA A 140 -4.04 16.11 11.92
CA ALA A 140 -5.22 15.58 11.26
C ALA A 140 -5.97 14.54 12.11
N GLU A 141 -5.27 13.75 12.91
CA GLU A 141 -5.83 12.80 13.87
C GLU A 141 -6.48 13.55 15.03
N ALA A 142 -5.88 14.63 15.53
CA ALA A 142 -6.51 15.48 16.54
C ALA A 142 -7.76 16.20 16.01
N GLU A 143 -7.76 16.63 14.75
CA GLU A 143 -8.94 17.23 14.11
C GLU A 143 -10.03 16.18 13.84
N ALA A 144 -9.65 14.99 13.37
CA ALA A 144 -10.57 13.87 13.15
C ALA A 144 -11.11 13.29 14.47
N GLU A 145 -10.32 13.27 15.54
CA GLU A 145 -10.74 12.86 16.88
C GLU A 145 -11.70 13.89 17.47
N ALA A 146 -11.47 15.19 17.27
CA ALA A 146 -12.42 16.24 17.66
C ALA A 146 -13.74 16.17 16.88
N GLU A 147 -13.70 15.88 15.57
CA GLU A 147 -14.90 15.64 14.76
C GLU A 147 -15.61 14.33 15.13
N ALA A 148 -14.85 13.26 15.41
CA ALA A 148 -15.38 11.98 15.84
C ALA A 148 -15.99 12.04 17.25
N GLU A 149 -15.43 12.83 18.17
CA GLU A 149 -16.03 13.11 19.48
C GLU A 149 -17.33 13.91 19.33
N ALA A 150 -17.37 14.89 18.41
CA ALA A 150 -18.59 15.63 18.10
C ALA A 150 -19.68 14.76 17.44
N GLU A 151 -19.30 13.79 16.59
CA GLU A 151 -20.23 12.78 16.05
C GLU A 151 -20.62 11.69 17.06
N ALA A 152 -19.71 11.31 17.97
CA ALA A 152 -19.96 10.33 19.03
C ALA A 152 -20.92 10.88 20.09
N GLU A 153 -20.89 12.18 20.39
CA GLU A 153 -21.93 12.85 21.18
C GLU A 153 -23.30 12.83 20.49
N LEU A 154 -23.34 12.75 19.14
CA LEU A 154 -24.58 12.65 18.37
C LEU A 154 -25.15 11.22 18.30
N PHE A 155 -24.34 10.20 18.58
CA PHE A 155 -24.70 8.78 18.56
C PHE A 155 -24.26 8.08 19.86
N SER A 156 -24.74 8.58 20.99
CA SER A 156 -24.41 8.08 22.33
C SER A 156 -25.14 6.79 22.72
N GLU A 157 -24.90 5.68 22.00
CA GLU A 157 -25.19 4.33 22.55
C GLU A 157 -23.91 3.48 22.58
N PRO A 158 -23.59 2.79 23.70
CA PRO A 158 -22.27 2.19 23.89
C PRO A 158 -22.07 0.92 23.04
N ILE A 159 -20.99 0.84 22.28
CA ILE A 159 -20.50 -0.40 21.62
C ILE A 159 -19.51 -1.12 22.56
N GLU A 160 -19.91 -1.35 23.81
CA GLU A 160 -19.12 -2.15 24.76
C GLU A 160 -19.82 -3.50 24.99
N ASP A 161 -19.80 -4.40 23.99
CA ASP A 161 -19.86 -5.87 24.22
C ASP A 161 -19.68 -6.71 22.93
N ARG A 162 -18.78 -6.35 22.01
CA ARG A 162 -18.53 -7.21 20.83
C ARG A 162 -17.49 -8.28 21.17
N THR A 163 -17.94 -9.32 21.85
CA THR A 163 -17.16 -10.55 22.00
C THR A 163 -17.08 -11.26 20.64
N PHE A 164 -15.90 -11.27 20.02
CA PHE A 164 -15.64 -12.13 18.87
C PHE A 164 -15.92 -13.57 19.29
N SER A 165 -17.00 -14.16 18.79
CA SER A 165 -17.30 -15.55 19.08
C SER A 165 -16.26 -16.42 18.38
N PRO A 166 -15.46 -17.23 19.09
CA PRO A 166 -14.66 -18.26 18.46
C PRO A 166 -15.59 -19.19 17.67
N ILE A 167 -15.08 -19.85 16.63
CA ILE A 167 -15.84 -20.95 16.03
C ILE A 167 -16.14 -21.98 17.13
N THR A 168 -17.39 -22.06 17.57
CA THR A 168 -17.88 -23.08 18.51
C THR A 168 -18.53 -24.26 17.77
N GLY A 169 -18.09 -24.56 16.54
CA GLY A 169 -18.59 -25.70 15.78
C GLY A 169 -17.53 -26.31 14.88
N ASN A 170 -17.42 -27.64 14.86
CA ASN A 170 -16.60 -28.43 13.94
C ASN A 170 -16.97 -28.18 12.45
N ARG A 171 -16.72 -26.99 11.90
CA ARG A 171 -16.81 -26.72 10.46
C ARG A 171 -15.51 -27.23 9.83
N VAL A 172 -15.59 -28.41 9.24
CA VAL A 172 -14.52 -28.98 8.41
C VAL A 172 -14.64 -28.39 7.01
N PHE A 173 -13.66 -27.60 6.59
CA PHE A 173 -13.57 -27.06 5.23
C PHE A 173 -12.84 -28.05 4.32
N SER A 174 -13.27 -28.16 3.06
CA SER A 174 -12.55 -28.95 2.05
C SER A 174 -11.21 -28.29 1.65
N GLU A 175 -10.25 -29.07 1.16
CA GLU A 175 -8.98 -28.53 0.63
C GLU A 175 -9.21 -27.49 -0.48
N GLU A 176 -10.23 -27.67 -1.31
CA GLU A 176 -10.60 -26.72 -2.36
C GLU A 176 -11.04 -25.36 -1.77
N GLN A 177 -11.81 -25.38 -0.68
CA GLN A 177 -12.21 -24.16 0.03
C GLN A 177 -11.02 -23.45 0.68
N LEU A 178 -10.09 -24.20 1.26
CA LEU A 178 -8.86 -23.64 1.84
C LEU A 178 -7.93 -23.06 0.77
N HIS A 179 -7.81 -23.71 -0.39
CA HIS A 179 -7.00 -23.23 -1.50
C HIS A 179 -7.53 -21.90 -2.07
N ARG A 180 -8.85 -21.69 -2.12
CA ARG A 180 -9.47 -20.43 -2.57
C ARG A 180 -9.17 -19.24 -1.65
N LEU A 181 -8.83 -19.49 -0.39
CA LEU A 181 -8.53 -18.43 0.59
C LEU A 181 -7.11 -17.85 0.43
N GLY A 182 -6.27 -18.44 -0.43
CA GLY A 182 -5.01 -17.83 -0.88
C GLY A 182 -3.91 -17.77 0.19
N GLY A 183 -3.97 -18.63 1.22
CA GLY A 183 -3.10 -18.58 2.39
C GLY A 183 -3.64 -17.63 3.47
N PHE A 184 -3.18 -17.83 4.71
CA PHE A 184 -3.58 -17.02 5.86
C PHE A 184 -2.37 -16.33 6.48
N MET A 185 -2.57 -15.11 6.98
CA MET A 185 -1.62 -14.44 7.86
C MET A 185 -2.11 -14.52 9.30
N VAL A 186 -1.21 -14.82 10.24
CA VAL A 186 -1.55 -14.92 11.67
C VAL A 186 -1.44 -13.55 12.31
N GLY A 187 -2.47 -13.10 13.02
CA GLY A 187 -2.57 -11.76 13.63
C GLY A 187 -1.52 -11.44 14.72
N LYS A 188 -0.64 -12.39 15.06
CA LYS A 188 0.53 -12.19 15.94
C LYS A 188 1.83 -11.89 15.18
N SER A 189 1.91 -12.28 13.91
CA SER A 189 3.08 -12.14 13.04
C SER A 189 2.64 -12.13 11.58
N VAL A 190 2.49 -10.94 11.01
CA VAL A 190 2.41 -10.80 9.56
C VAL A 190 3.83 -10.66 9.02
N CYS A 191 4.51 -11.80 8.87
CA CYS A 191 5.82 -11.85 8.23
C CYS A 191 5.64 -12.37 6.80
N GLY A 192 5.50 -11.44 5.86
CA GLY A 192 5.68 -11.70 4.43
C GLY A 192 6.99 -11.08 3.95
N PRO A 193 7.58 -11.55 2.84
CA PRO A 193 8.91 -11.14 2.39
C PRO A 193 9.06 -9.66 1.97
N PHE A 194 8.03 -8.80 2.12
CA PHE A 194 8.01 -7.44 1.55
C PHE A 194 7.38 -6.33 2.41
N GLY A 195 7.02 -6.54 3.68
CA GLY A 195 6.52 -5.43 4.51
C GLY A 195 5.73 -5.88 5.73
N PHE A 196 6.02 -5.25 6.87
CA PHE A 196 5.32 -5.42 8.13
C PHE A 196 3.93 -4.79 8.07
N ILE A 197 2.93 -5.41 8.68
CA ILE A 197 1.88 -4.63 9.36
C ILE A 197 2.50 -4.32 10.72
N GLU A 198 2.98 -3.08 10.90
CA GLU A 198 3.92 -2.72 11.98
C GLU A 198 3.34 -2.74 13.39
N ASP A 199 2.01 -2.86 13.55
CA ASP A 199 1.36 -2.83 14.85
C ASP A 199 0.16 -3.80 14.95
N PRO A 200 0.22 -4.86 15.78
CA PRO A 200 -0.92 -5.72 16.08
C PRO A 200 -2.14 -4.97 16.63
N ALA A 201 -1.97 -3.80 17.28
CA ALA A 201 -3.08 -2.97 17.71
C ALA A 201 -3.76 -2.29 16.53
N GLN A 202 -3.00 -1.76 15.56
CA GLN A 202 -3.54 -1.23 14.30
C GLN A 202 -4.36 -2.29 13.55
N MET A 203 -3.84 -3.51 13.44
CA MET A 203 -4.59 -4.62 12.82
C MET A 203 -5.93 -4.88 13.51
N ARG A 204 -5.95 -4.86 14.85
CA ARG A 204 -7.19 -5.04 15.61
C ARG A 204 -8.16 -3.89 15.38
N ARG A 205 -7.67 -2.65 15.33
CA ARG A 205 -8.47 -1.47 14.95
C ARG A 205 -9.06 -1.64 13.56
N ASP A 206 -8.26 -2.02 12.57
CA ASP A 206 -8.74 -2.20 11.19
C ASP A 206 -9.76 -3.33 11.04
N VAL A 207 -9.67 -4.40 11.84
CA VAL A 207 -10.71 -5.43 11.92
C VAL A 207 -11.99 -4.87 12.56
N LEU A 208 -11.89 -4.15 13.69
CA LEU A 208 -13.04 -3.55 14.36
C LEU A 208 -13.74 -2.48 13.50
N GLU A 209 -12.97 -1.75 12.69
CA GLU A 209 -13.45 -0.74 11.75
C GLU A 209 -13.93 -1.33 10.41
N LEU A 210 -13.97 -2.66 10.30
CA LEU A 210 -14.39 -3.40 9.10
C LEU A 210 -13.54 -3.11 7.86
N LYS A 211 -12.31 -2.62 8.04
CA LYS A 211 -11.32 -2.44 6.96
C LYS A 211 -10.67 -3.78 6.58
N LEU A 212 -10.64 -4.73 7.52
CA LEU A 212 -10.13 -6.08 7.33
C LEU A 212 -11.15 -7.14 7.76
N LEU A 213 -11.17 -8.25 7.03
CA LEU A 213 -11.85 -9.46 7.46
C LEU A 213 -10.89 -10.34 8.27
N ALA A 214 -11.32 -10.76 9.45
CA ALA A 214 -10.62 -11.74 10.25
C ALA A 214 -11.48 -13.00 10.48
N CYS A 215 -10.79 -14.13 10.44
CA CYS A 215 -11.29 -15.43 10.83
C CYS A 215 -10.72 -15.76 12.20
N VAL A 216 -11.52 -16.27 13.13
CA VAL A 216 -11.03 -16.72 14.45
C VAL A 216 -10.84 -18.24 14.42
N GLU A 217 -9.66 -18.74 14.77
CA GLU A 217 -9.42 -20.17 14.99
C GLU A 217 -9.99 -20.65 16.33
N ALA A 218 -10.10 -21.97 16.50
CA ALA A 218 -10.56 -22.58 17.76
C ALA A 218 -9.68 -22.24 18.98
N ASN A 219 -8.40 -21.92 18.75
CA ASN A 219 -7.44 -21.46 19.77
C ASN A 219 -7.55 -19.94 20.08
N GLY A 220 -8.47 -19.23 19.43
CA GLY A 220 -8.65 -17.78 19.56
C GLY A 220 -7.67 -16.93 18.73
N GLU A 221 -6.86 -17.53 17.86
CA GLU A 221 -5.98 -16.77 16.97
C GLU A 221 -6.75 -16.15 15.81
N LEU A 222 -6.42 -14.90 15.50
CA LEU A 222 -6.94 -14.21 14.33
C LEU A 222 -6.14 -14.64 13.11
N LEU A 223 -6.84 -15.13 12.10
CA LEU A 223 -6.34 -15.44 10.78
C LEU A 223 -6.91 -14.44 9.78
N LEU A 224 -6.05 -13.87 8.95
CA LEU A 224 -6.43 -12.94 7.91
C LEU A 224 -6.27 -13.65 6.56
N PRO A 225 -7.36 -13.87 5.80
CA PRO A 225 -7.24 -14.34 4.44
C PRO A 225 -6.27 -13.50 3.61
N GLY A 226 -5.39 -14.11 2.82
CA GLY A 226 -4.32 -13.40 2.11
C GLY A 226 -4.81 -12.54 0.94
N TYR A 227 -5.93 -12.90 0.32
CA TYR A 227 -6.43 -12.25 -0.89
C TYR A 227 -6.87 -10.78 -0.70
N GLN A 228 -7.07 -10.34 0.55
CA GLN A 228 -7.46 -8.98 0.89
C GLN A 228 -6.26 -8.02 0.88
N PHE A 229 -5.04 -8.54 0.72
CA PHE A 229 -3.80 -7.75 0.61
C PHE A 229 -3.30 -7.76 -0.84
N GLY A 230 -3.04 -6.56 -1.38
CA GLY A 230 -2.47 -6.39 -2.71
C GLY A 230 -0.96 -6.59 -2.79
N THR A 231 -0.41 -6.38 -3.99
CA THR A 231 1.04 -6.43 -4.26
C THR A 231 1.87 -5.42 -3.45
N CYS A 232 1.21 -4.44 -2.83
CA CYS A 232 1.81 -3.44 -1.95
C CYS A 232 1.12 -3.42 -0.56
N TYR A 233 0.52 -4.54 -0.14
CA TYR A 233 -0.30 -4.66 1.09
C TYR A 233 -1.53 -3.74 1.16
N ALA A 234 -1.84 -3.00 0.09
CA ALA A 234 -3.08 -2.25 -0.02
C ALA A 234 -4.28 -3.16 0.24
N TYR A 235 -5.18 -2.69 1.13
CA TYR A 235 -6.40 -3.39 1.48
C TYR A 235 -7.30 -3.55 0.28
N LEU A 236 -8.22 -4.50 0.40
CA LEU A 236 -9.23 -4.71 -0.62
C LEU A 236 -10.13 -3.47 -0.68
N PRO A 237 -10.29 -2.82 -1.85
CA PRO A 237 -11.16 -1.67 -1.99
C PRO A 237 -12.61 -2.03 -1.62
N HIS A 238 -13.33 -1.09 -1.02
CA HIS A 238 -14.71 -1.25 -0.59
C HIS A 238 -14.97 -2.33 0.48
N MET A 239 -13.93 -2.79 1.19
CA MET A 239 -14.08 -3.83 2.21
C MET A 239 -15.04 -3.40 3.32
N ARG A 240 -14.93 -2.17 3.81
CA ARG A 240 -15.78 -1.64 4.87
C ARG A 240 -17.25 -1.65 4.46
N GLU A 241 -17.57 -1.13 3.28
CA GLU A 241 -18.93 -1.07 2.77
C GLU A 241 -19.49 -2.48 2.55
N VAL A 242 -18.68 -3.41 2.05
CA VAL A 242 -19.08 -4.80 1.86
C VAL A 242 -19.35 -5.49 3.20
N LEU A 243 -18.45 -5.38 4.18
CA LEU A 243 -18.61 -6.00 5.50
C LEU A 243 -19.77 -5.38 6.30
N MET A 244 -19.98 -4.07 6.20
CA MET A 244 -21.16 -3.40 6.78
C MET A 244 -22.48 -3.97 6.23
N ASN A 245 -22.51 -4.38 4.97
CA ASN A 245 -23.69 -4.97 4.34
C ASN A 245 -23.78 -6.49 4.48
N LEU A 246 -22.65 -7.16 4.69
CA LEU A 246 -22.53 -8.62 4.70
C LEU A 246 -22.66 -9.21 6.11
N ASP A 247 -21.94 -8.63 7.06
CA ASP A 247 -21.85 -9.08 8.45
C ASP A 247 -21.27 -7.95 9.35
N PRO A 248 -22.07 -6.92 9.68
CA PRO A 248 -21.59 -5.76 10.43
C PRO A 248 -21.14 -6.09 11.87
N GLN A 249 -21.46 -7.27 12.36
CA GLN A 249 -21.08 -7.77 13.69
C GLN A 249 -19.91 -8.78 13.63
N MET A 250 -19.45 -9.16 12.43
CA MET A 250 -18.41 -10.17 12.19
C MET A 250 -18.69 -11.52 12.88
N ASN A 251 -19.95 -11.96 12.83
CA ASN A 251 -20.37 -13.20 13.49
C ASN A 251 -19.93 -14.47 12.73
N ASP A 252 -19.68 -14.39 11.41
CA ASP A 252 -19.36 -15.52 10.54
C ASP A 252 -18.16 -15.20 9.63
N GLY A 253 -17.04 -14.74 10.21
CA GLY A 253 -15.86 -14.33 9.45
C GLY A 253 -15.33 -15.39 8.47
N TRP A 254 -15.48 -16.68 8.78
CA TRP A 254 -15.15 -17.76 7.85
C TRP A 254 -16.11 -17.89 6.68
N GLY A 255 -17.42 -17.76 6.93
CA GLY A 255 -18.42 -17.78 5.86
C GLY A 255 -18.31 -16.56 4.95
N ASP A 256 -17.93 -15.42 5.51
CA ASP A 256 -17.68 -14.19 4.75
C ASP A 256 -16.40 -14.32 3.93
N ALA A 257 -15.36 -14.95 4.49
CA ALA A 257 -14.10 -15.18 3.79
C ALA A 257 -14.30 -16.07 2.56
N LEU A 258 -15.10 -17.12 2.71
CA LEU A 258 -15.47 -18.01 1.62
C LEU A 258 -16.38 -17.35 0.60
N TRP A 259 -17.28 -16.48 1.04
CA TRP A 259 -18.14 -15.73 0.15
C TRP A 259 -17.33 -14.79 -0.74
N LEU A 260 -16.39 -14.02 -0.16
CA LEU A 260 -15.47 -13.15 -0.91
C LEU A 260 -14.57 -13.94 -1.87
N ALA A 261 -14.15 -15.15 -1.49
CA ALA A 261 -13.35 -16.06 -2.32
C ALA A 261 -14.17 -16.88 -3.33
N SER A 262 -15.49 -16.71 -3.38
CA SER A 262 -16.34 -17.44 -4.32
C SER A 262 -16.36 -16.78 -5.69
N ASN A 263 -16.56 -17.60 -6.73
CA ASN A 263 -16.67 -17.18 -8.14
C ASN A 263 -18.12 -17.35 -8.62
N PRO A 264 -19.05 -16.50 -8.15
CA PRO A 264 -20.46 -16.65 -8.48
C PRO A 264 -20.73 -16.41 -9.97
N SER A 265 -21.74 -17.09 -10.51
CA SER A 265 -22.13 -16.99 -11.92
C SER A 265 -22.59 -15.60 -12.35
N TRP A 266 -23.00 -14.74 -11.40
CA TRP A 266 -23.38 -13.35 -11.65
C TRP A 266 -22.17 -12.40 -11.78
N LEU A 267 -20.95 -12.85 -11.49
CA LEU A 267 -19.73 -12.10 -11.82
C LEU A 267 -19.25 -12.43 -13.23
N SER A 268 -18.96 -11.39 -14.00
CA SER A 268 -18.41 -11.54 -15.34
C SER A 268 -17.09 -12.30 -15.31
N LYS A 269 -16.87 -13.17 -16.31
CA LYS A 269 -15.58 -13.85 -16.56
C LYS A 269 -15.13 -14.82 -15.46
N GLY A 270 -16.06 -15.35 -14.64
CA GLY A 270 -15.74 -16.35 -13.62
C GLY A 270 -14.80 -15.84 -12.53
N ARG A 271 -14.77 -14.53 -12.29
CA ARG A 271 -13.95 -13.88 -11.25
C ARG A 271 -14.47 -14.19 -9.87
N SER A 272 -13.58 -14.16 -8.88
CA SER A 272 -14.00 -14.14 -7.49
C SER A 272 -14.53 -12.75 -7.10
N ILE A 273 -15.27 -12.67 -6.00
CA ILE A 273 -15.77 -11.39 -5.48
C ILE A 273 -14.60 -10.46 -5.09
N HIS A 274 -13.58 -10.97 -4.41
CA HIS A 274 -12.41 -10.13 -4.07
C HIS A 274 -11.65 -9.66 -5.31
N GLU A 275 -11.54 -10.45 -6.38
CA GLU A 275 -10.95 -10.00 -7.64
C GLU A 275 -11.77 -8.89 -8.29
N ALA A 276 -13.10 -9.01 -8.26
CA ALA A 276 -13.99 -7.99 -8.79
C ALA A 276 -13.90 -6.68 -7.99
N MET A 277 -13.84 -6.74 -6.66
CA MET A 277 -13.61 -5.59 -5.77
C MET A 277 -12.28 -4.90 -6.10
N ARG A 278 -11.20 -5.67 -6.22
CA ARG A 278 -9.85 -5.16 -6.53
C ARG A 278 -9.79 -4.45 -7.90
N LEU A 279 -10.56 -4.93 -8.87
CA LEU A 279 -10.64 -4.33 -10.21
C LEU A 279 -11.69 -3.21 -10.30
N GLY A 280 -12.45 -2.93 -9.24
CA GLY A 280 -13.55 -1.96 -9.26
C GLY A 280 -14.69 -2.35 -10.20
N VAL A 281 -14.94 -3.65 -10.39
CA VAL A 281 -15.92 -4.16 -11.35
C VAL A 281 -17.18 -4.64 -10.63
N GLN A 282 -18.34 -4.10 -11.03
CA GLN A 282 -19.65 -4.49 -10.50
C GLN A 282 -19.77 -4.33 -8.96
N VAL A 283 -19.11 -3.31 -8.38
CA VAL A 283 -19.10 -3.07 -6.93
C VAL A 283 -20.52 -2.89 -6.37
N ASP A 284 -21.38 -2.13 -7.04
CA ASP A 284 -22.78 -1.94 -6.61
C ASP A 284 -23.56 -3.25 -6.53
N VAL A 285 -23.28 -4.18 -7.46
CA VAL A 285 -23.89 -5.52 -7.46
C VAL A 285 -23.36 -6.32 -6.29
N ILE A 286 -22.06 -6.24 -5.99
CA ILE A 286 -21.45 -6.92 -4.84
C ILE A 286 -22.07 -6.43 -3.53
N LEU A 287 -22.21 -5.12 -3.36
CA LEU A 287 -22.86 -4.53 -2.19
C LEU A 287 -24.31 -5.01 -2.04
N THR A 288 -25.08 -5.00 -3.14
CA THR A 288 -26.45 -5.52 -3.14
C THR A 288 -26.50 -6.99 -2.72
N ARG A 289 -25.59 -7.83 -3.25
CA ARG A 289 -25.53 -9.26 -2.93
C ARG A 289 -25.06 -9.52 -1.49
N ALA A 290 -24.23 -8.66 -0.93
CA ALA A 290 -23.85 -8.70 0.48
C ALA A 290 -25.09 -8.51 1.38
N SER A 291 -25.87 -7.45 1.13
CA SER A 291 -27.10 -7.16 1.89
C SER A 291 -28.15 -8.28 1.78
N GLU A 292 -28.31 -8.87 0.59
CA GLU A 292 -29.20 -10.03 0.38
C GLU A 292 -28.75 -11.24 1.19
N ARG A 293 -27.44 -11.52 1.22
CA ARG A 293 -26.88 -12.63 2.00
C ARG A 293 -27.09 -12.42 3.49
N TYR A 294 -26.82 -11.22 3.99
CA TYR A 294 -27.04 -10.87 5.40
C TYR A 294 -28.53 -11.05 5.78
N SER A 295 -29.43 -10.52 4.96
CA SER A 295 -30.89 -10.65 5.16
C SER A 295 -31.34 -12.12 5.19
N ASN A 296 -30.76 -12.96 4.33
CA ASN A 296 -31.07 -14.40 4.30
C ASN A 296 -30.53 -15.14 5.53
N ARG A 297 -29.35 -14.75 6.05
CA ARG A 297 -28.77 -15.29 7.29
C ARG A 297 -29.67 -14.97 8.49
N LEU A 298 -30.10 -13.71 8.64
CA LEU A 298 -31.03 -13.29 9.72
C LEU A 298 -32.36 -14.06 9.71
N ARG A 299 -32.89 -14.39 8.52
CA ARG A 299 -34.10 -15.23 8.38
C ARG A 299 -33.87 -16.68 8.78
N GLN A 300 -32.69 -17.23 8.49
CA GLN A 300 -32.34 -18.61 8.84
C GLN A 300 -32.06 -18.79 10.33
N ASP A 301 -31.50 -17.78 10.98
CA ASP A 301 -31.18 -17.79 12.41
C ASP A 301 -32.39 -17.44 13.30
N GLY A 302 -33.57 -17.23 12.71
CA GLY A 302 -34.83 -16.99 13.44
C GLY A 302 -34.97 -15.61 14.08
N VAL A 303 -34.10 -14.65 13.74
CA VAL A 303 -34.10 -13.28 14.31
C VAL A 303 -35.19 -12.40 13.70
N VAL A 304 -35.83 -12.83 12.61
CA VAL A 304 -37.04 -12.19 12.07
C VAL A 304 -38.16 -13.23 12.00
N GLY A 305 -38.87 -13.35 13.11
CA GLY A 305 -40.13 -14.09 13.23
C GLY A 305 -41.17 -13.25 13.97
N ALA A 306 -42.26 -12.94 13.25
CA ALA A 306 -43.47 -12.17 13.60
C ALA A 306 -43.34 -10.63 13.53
#